data_AF-A0A177CYJ9-F1
#
_entry.id   AF-A0A177CYJ9-F1
#
_cell.length_a   1.000
_cell.length_b   1.000
_cell.length_c   1.000
_cell.angle_alpha   90.00
_cell.angle_beta   90.00
_cell.angle_gamma   90.00
#
_symmetry.space_group_name_H-M   'P 1'
#
loop_
_entity.id
_entity.type
_entity.pdbx_description
1 polymer ?
#
loop_
_entity_poly.entity_id
_entity_poly.type
_entity_poly.pdbx_seq_one_letter_code
_entity_poly.pdbx_strand_id
1 'polypeptide(L)'
;MTPSILFVLVAAASTTLAEFVPIHGCEWVPSSTAIKDFVFLSDASNTSAISWNAPTVSASCKTANATWHESEGHEYSVPCSPPENGMIYDVLRVSGDGKTASIRFRTFAQCAADIFAFHYEAVFPLDCTEDSEGSTSCVAKGNVTADCTAEQYLPPMGYPPPCYRCGRSS
;
A
#
# COMPACT_ATOMS: atom_id res chain seq x y z
N MET A 1 -59.04 -11.79 -6.19
CA MET A 1 -58.31 -10.89 -5.29
C MET A 1 -57.12 -11.66 -4.75
N THR A 2 -55.94 -11.48 -5.35
CA THR A 2 -54.68 -12.11 -4.95
C THR A 2 -53.83 -11.08 -4.21
N PRO A 3 -53.37 -11.32 -2.98
CA PRO A 3 -52.49 -10.38 -2.30
C PRO A 3 -51.05 -10.58 -2.80
N SER A 4 -50.47 -9.53 -3.38
CA SER A 4 -49.04 -9.45 -3.65
C SER A 4 -48.29 -9.19 -2.34
N ILE A 5 -47.52 -10.17 -1.88
CA ILE A 5 -46.59 -10.01 -0.75
C ILE A 5 -45.32 -9.37 -1.30
N LEU A 6 -45.10 -8.09 -0.96
CA LEU A 6 -43.88 -7.36 -1.25
C LEU A 6 -42.79 -7.84 -0.27
N PHE A 7 -41.84 -8.64 -0.74
CA PHE A 7 -40.64 -8.96 0.01
C PHE A 7 -39.71 -7.75 0.01
N VAL A 8 -39.66 -7.03 1.14
CA VAL A 8 -38.63 -6.02 1.39
C VAL A 8 -37.36 -6.77 1.82
N LEU A 9 -36.42 -6.93 0.88
CA LEU A 9 -35.05 -7.33 1.18
C LEU A 9 -34.38 -6.21 1.97
N VAL A 10 -34.30 -6.37 3.29
CA VAL A 10 -33.42 -5.56 4.14
C VAL A 10 -32.00 -6.04 3.85
N ALA A 11 -31.27 -5.28 3.02
CA ALA A 11 -29.83 -5.46 2.90
C ALA A 11 -29.21 -5.13 4.26
N ALA A 12 -28.74 -6.15 4.98
CA ALA A 12 -27.91 -5.96 6.16
C ALA A 12 -26.63 -5.26 5.71
N ALA A 13 -26.49 -3.98 6.06
CA ALA A 13 -25.23 -3.28 5.97
C ALA A 13 -24.29 -3.91 7.00
N SER A 14 -23.46 -4.87 6.56
CA SER A 14 -22.33 -5.34 7.34
C SER A 14 -21.39 -4.15 7.55
N THR A 15 -21.45 -3.53 8.72
CA THR A 15 -20.40 -2.65 9.20
C THR A 15 -19.19 -3.52 9.48
N THR A 16 -18.34 -3.72 8.48
CA THR A 16 -16.99 -4.25 8.69
C THR A 16 -16.29 -3.26 9.61
N LEU A 17 -16.12 -3.61 10.90
CA LEU A 17 -15.17 -2.90 11.74
C LEU A 17 -13.85 -2.88 10.98
N ALA A 18 -13.20 -1.71 10.94
CA ALA A 18 -11.83 -1.66 10.47
C ALA A 18 -11.02 -2.65 11.30
N GLU A 19 -10.54 -3.72 10.67
CA GLU A 19 -9.61 -4.64 11.30
C GLU A 19 -8.26 -3.93 11.40
N PHE A 20 -7.65 -3.99 12.59
CA PHE A 20 -6.32 -3.47 12.84
C PHE A 20 -5.36 -4.64 13.00
N VAL A 21 -4.08 -4.42 12.72
CA VAL A 21 -3.04 -5.42 12.98
C VAL A 21 -2.96 -5.70 14.49
N PRO A 22 -2.88 -6.98 14.92
CA PRO A 22 -2.95 -7.34 16.34
C PRO A 22 -1.60 -7.14 17.06
N ILE A 23 -0.99 -5.96 16.92
CA ILE A 23 0.26 -5.57 17.58
C ILE A 23 -0.03 -4.63 18.74
N HIS A 24 0.46 -4.98 19.93
CA HIS A 24 0.30 -4.15 21.13
C HIS A 24 0.87 -2.75 20.91
N GLY A 25 0.07 -1.70 21.19
CA GLY A 25 0.47 -0.30 20.98
C GLY A 25 0.36 0.17 19.52
N CYS A 26 -0.16 -0.68 18.63
CA CYS A 26 -0.44 -0.39 17.23
C CYS A 26 -1.89 -0.75 16.85
N GLU A 27 -2.82 -0.66 17.80
CA GLU A 27 -4.26 -0.93 17.56
C GLU A 27 -4.93 0.09 16.62
N TRP A 28 -4.16 1.00 16.02
CA TRP A 28 -4.56 2.01 15.04
C TRP A 28 -4.01 1.75 13.64
N VAL A 29 -3.09 0.77 13.47
CA VAL A 29 -2.54 0.41 12.16
C VAL A 29 -3.52 -0.53 11.46
N PRO A 30 -4.09 -0.14 10.31
CA PRO A 30 -5.15 -0.91 9.68
C PRO A 30 -4.61 -2.20 9.05
N SER A 31 -5.39 -3.27 9.03
CA SER A 31 -5.04 -4.51 8.34
C SER A 31 -5.12 -4.37 6.82
N SER A 32 -5.76 -3.31 6.32
CA SER A 32 -5.90 -3.02 4.90
C SER A 32 -6.01 -1.52 4.62
N THR A 33 -5.70 -1.10 3.41
CA THR A 33 -5.80 0.29 2.98
C THR A 33 -6.21 0.40 1.52
N ALA A 34 -7.06 1.37 1.21
CA ALA A 34 -7.48 1.59 -0.15
C ALA A 34 -6.36 2.24 -0.96
N ILE A 35 -6.11 1.71 -2.17
CA ILE A 35 -5.25 2.36 -3.16
C ILE A 35 -6.11 3.33 -3.98
N LYS A 36 -5.65 4.57 -4.08
CA LYS A 36 -6.32 5.68 -4.77
C LYS A 36 -5.42 6.27 -5.83
N ASP A 37 -6.06 6.85 -6.84
CA ASP A 37 -5.41 7.65 -7.89
C ASP A 37 -4.24 6.94 -8.59
N PHE A 38 -4.38 5.61 -8.78
CA PHE A 38 -3.37 4.84 -9.50
C PHE A 38 -3.32 5.27 -10.96
N VAL A 39 -2.13 5.66 -11.40
CA VAL A 39 -1.84 6.02 -12.78
C VAL A 39 -0.50 5.40 -13.17
N PHE A 40 -0.46 4.77 -14.34
CA PHE A 40 0.74 4.32 -15.02
C PHE A 40 0.73 4.88 -16.45
N LEU A 41 1.71 5.71 -16.78
CA LEU A 41 1.92 6.26 -18.11
C LEU A 41 3.22 5.67 -18.63
N SER A 42 3.25 5.25 -19.90
CA SER A 42 4.46 4.84 -20.60
C SER A 42 4.47 5.52 -21.96
N ASP A 43 5.57 6.16 -22.33
CA ASP A 43 5.73 6.73 -23.67
C ASP A 43 6.51 5.78 -24.59
N ALA A 44 6.57 6.12 -25.88
CA ALA A 44 7.32 5.35 -26.87
C ALA A 44 8.84 5.27 -26.59
N SER A 45 9.36 6.08 -25.65
CA SER A 45 10.77 6.03 -25.21
C SER A 45 11.00 5.07 -24.03
N ASN A 46 9.95 4.35 -23.60
CA ASN A 46 9.89 3.53 -22.38
C ASN A 46 10.07 4.34 -21.08
N THR A 47 9.94 5.67 -21.14
CA THR A 47 9.89 6.49 -19.94
C THR A 47 8.52 6.32 -19.33
N SER A 48 8.47 5.88 -18.07
CA SER A 48 7.20 5.59 -17.41
C SER A 48 6.99 6.51 -16.22
N ALA A 49 5.82 7.17 -16.15
CA ALA A 49 5.39 7.94 -14.99
C ALA A 49 4.35 7.14 -14.22
N ILE A 50 4.52 7.09 -12.91
CA ILE A 50 3.72 6.21 -12.04
C ILE A 50 3.34 6.97 -10.78
N SER A 51 2.08 6.86 -10.35
CA SER A 51 1.65 7.41 -9.07
C SER A 51 0.47 6.67 -8.45
N TRP A 52 0.39 6.66 -7.13
CA TRP A 52 -0.76 6.18 -6.36
C TRP A 52 -0.71 6.67 -4.90
N ASN A 53 -1.82 6.58 -4.19
CA ASN A 53 -1.93 6.97 -2.77
C ASN A 53 -2.60 5.89 -1.92
N ALA A 54 -2.13 5.70 -0.68
CA ALA A 54 -2.82 4.95 0.37
C ALA A 54 -3.02 5.87 1.59
N PRO A 55 -4.13 6.65 1.61
CA PRO A 55 -4.31 7.75 2.55
C PRO A 55 -4.42 7.29 4.02
N THR A 56 -5.01 6.12 4.28
CA THR A 56 -5.20 5.59 5.65
C THR A 56 -3.87 5.33 6.36
N VAL A 57 -2.79 5.12 5.60
CA VAL A 57 -1.44 4.86 6.11
C VAL A 57 -0.45 5.94 5.67
N SER A 58 -0.96 7.09 5.25
CA SER A 58 -0.19 8.28 4.86
C SER A 58 0.90 8.02 3.80
N ALA A 59 0.66 7.08 2.88
CA ALA A 59 1.59 6.81 1.77
C ALA A 59 1.14 7.53 0.50
N SER A 60 2.06 8.28 -0.11
CA SER A 60 1.89 8.88 -1.43
C SER A 60 3.11 8.59 -2.28
N CYS A 61 2.93 7.82 -3.35
CA CYS A 61 4.02 7.25 -4.13
C CYS A 61 3.98 7.80 -5.55
N LYS A 62 5.12 8.30 -6.05
CA LYS A 62 5.20 8.83 -7.41
C LYS A 62 6.60 8.87 -7.98
N THR A 63 6.72 8.63 -9.28
CA THR A 63 7.92 8.89 -10.09
C THR A 63 7.51 9.37 -11.48
N ALA A 64 8.31 10.25 -12.07
CA ALA A 64 8.16 10.65 -13.47
C ALA A 64 9.06 9.85 -14.42
N ASN A 65 10.03 9.12 -13.87
CA ASN A 65 11.07 8.40 -14.61
C ASN A 65 11.26 7.02 -13.97
N ALA A 66 10.24 6.18 -14.02
CA ALA A 66 10.36 4.80 -13.59
C ALA A 66 11.23 4.05 -14.59
N THR A 67 12.36 3.55 -14.12
CA THR A 67 13.26 2.72 -14.94
C THR A 67 12.70 1.30 -15.00
N TRP A 68 12.64 0.75 -16.20
CA TRP A 68 12.28 -0.65 -16.43
C TRP A 68 13.43 -1.57 -16.01
N HIS A 69 13.18 -2.50 -15.10
CA HIS A 69 14.15 -3.51 -14.69
C HIS A 69 13.77 -4.90 -15.24
N GLU A 70 14.47 -5.34 -16.29
CA GLU A 70 14.23 -6.64 -16.96
C GLU A 70 14.58 -7.85 -16.08
N SER A 71 15.50 -7.68 -15.13
CA SER A 71 16.08 -8.80 -14.37
C SER A 71 15.13 -9.50 -13.40
N GLU A 72 13.99 -8.89 -13.05
CA GLU A 72 13.07 -9.41 -12.03
C GLU A 72 11.59 -9.43 -12.47
N GLY A 73 11.31 -9.49 -13.78
CA GLY A 73 9.94 -9.71 -14.25
C GLY A 73 9.06 -8.46 -14.22
N HIS A 74 9.61 -7.34 -14.71
CA HIS A 74 8.91 -6.07 -14.97
C HIS A 74 8.62 -5.26 -13.70
N GLU A 75 9.68 -4.85 -13.02
CA GLU A 75 9.59 -4.09 -11.77
C GLU A 75 9.97 -2.61 -11.97
N TYR A 76 9.24 -1.74 -11.27
CA TYR A 76 9.47 -0.31 -11.18
C TYR A 76 9.64 0.10 -9.71
N SER A 77 10.75 0.74 -9.38
CA SER A 77 10.90 1.36 -8.06
C SER A 77 10.17 2.70 -8.04
N VAL A 78 9.22 2.87 -7.12
CA VAL A 78 8.45 4.12 -6.98
C VAL A 78 8.67 4.68 -5.58
N PRO A 79 9.29 5.87 -5.42
CA PRO A 79 9.50 6.43 -4.10
C PRO A 79 8.20 6.99 -3.52
N CYS A 80 8.05 6.90 -2.20
CA CYS A 80 6.89 7.39 -1.45
C CYS A 80 7.25 8.46 -0.41
N SER A 81 6.29 9.33 -0.10
CA SER A 81 6.38 10.42 0.89
C SER A 81 5.34 10.25 2.02
N PRO A 82 5.59 10.79 3.23
CA PRO A 82 6.80 11.52 3.64
C PRO A 82 7.98 10.59 4.00
N PRO A 83 9.25 11.00 3.71
CA PRO A 83 10.44 10.22 4.08
C PRO A 83 10.91 10.43 5.54
N GLU A 84 10.16 11.18 6.35
CA GLU A 84 10.68 11.83 7.58
C GLU A 84 11.11 10.90 8.74
N ASN A 85 10.93 9.58 8.67
CA ASN A 85 11.45 8.65 9.69
C ASN A 85 12.09 7.37 9.14
N GLY A 86 12.69 7.43 7.94
CA GLY A 86 13.55 6.35 7.45
C GLY A 86 12.85 5.40 6.48
N MET A 87 13.01 5.72 5.20
CA MET A 87 12.99 4.83 4.04
C MET A 87 11.78 3.90 3.87
N ILE A 88 10.70 4.47 3.31
CA ILE A 88 9.72 3.72 2.53
C ILE A 88 10.43 3.24 1.25
N TYR A 89 10.77 1.96 1.18
CA TYR A 89 11.06 1.30 -0.09
C TYR A 89 9.74 0.68 -0.53
N ASP A 90 9.24 1.14 -1.67
CA ASP A 90 8.10 0.56 -2.35
C ASP A 90 8.59 0.04 -3.70
N VAL A 91 8.20 -1.20 -3.97
CA VAL A 91 8.45 -1.86 -5.25
C VAL A 91 7.09 -2.04 -5.90
N LEU A 92 6.82 -1.25 -6.92
CA LEU A 92 5.71 -1.55 -7.82
C LEU A 92 6.20 -2.61 -8.81
N ARG A 93 5.46 -3.70 -8.93
CA ARG A 93 5.66 -4.69 -9.99
C ARG A 93 4.47 -4.62 -10.93
N VAL A 94 4.67 -4.19 -12.17
CA VAL A 94 3.60 -4.24 -13.18
C VAL A 94 3.82 -5.52 -13.96
N SER A 95 2.82 -6.39 -14.08
CA SER A 95 3.03 -7.65 -14.80
C SER A 95 3.37 -7.37 -16.27
N GLY A 96 4.19 -8.24 -16.86
CA GLY A 96 4.65 -8.09 -18.25
C GLY A 96 3.58 -8.14 -19.32
N ASP A 97 2.35 -8.48 -18.95
CA ASP A 97 1.20 -8.47 -19.84
C ASP A 97 0.50 -7.09 -19.90
N GLY A 98 0.94 -6.10 -19.10
CA GLY A 98 0.39 -4.75 -19.04
C GLY A 98 -1.06 -4.68 -18.54
N LYS A 99 -1.63 -5.79 -18.07
CA LYS A 99 -3.06 -5.91 -17.73
C LYS A 99 -3.30 -6.04 -16.24
N THR A 100 -2.27 -6.38 -15.48
CA THR A 100 -2.34 -6.49 -14.03
C THR A 100 -1.20 -5.67 -13.43
N ALA A 101 -1.47 -5.02 -12.31
CA ALA A 101 -0.45 -4.39 -11.49
C ALA A 101 -0.43 -5.03 -10.11
N SER A 102 0.77 -5.08 -9.52
CA SER A 102 1.01 -5.47 -8.15
C SER A 102 1.75 -4.35 -7.43
N ILE A 103 1.14 -3.75 -6.42
CA ILE A 103 1.79 -2.75 -5.55
C ILE A 103 2.29 -3.46 -4.30
N ARG A 104 3.55 -3.22 -3.89
CA ARG A 104 4.12 -3.71 -2.63
C ARG A 104 4.91 -2.63 -1.92
N PHE A 105 4.29 -2.03 -0.91
CA PHE A 105 4.87 -0.96 -0.13
C PHE A 105 4.95 -1.33 1.33
N ARG A 106 5.78 -0.59 2.06
CA ARG A 106 5.88 -0.73 3.52
C ARG A 106 5.66 0.61 4.21
N THR A 107 5.03 0.56 5.37
CA THR A 107 4.91 1.71 6.27
C THR A 107 5.54 1.38 7.61
N PHE A 108 5.90 2.41 8.37
CA PHE A 108 6.51 2.24 9.70
C PHE A 108 5.60 2.85 10.74
N ALA A 109 5.44 2.15 11.86
CA ALA A 109 4.79 2.71 13.03
C ALA A 109 5.61 2.41 14.28
N GLN A 110 5.59 3.38 15.20
CA GLN A 110 6.03 3.14 16.56
C GLN A 110 4.88 2.49 17.32
N CYS A 111 5.06 1.24 17.71
CA CYS A 111 4.13 0.47 18.53
C CYS A 111 4.70 0.39 19.93
N ALA A 112 4.10 1.14 20.88
CA ALA A 112 4.65 1.31 22.22
C ALA A 112 6.12 1.78 22.21
N ALA A 113 7.06 0.90 22.59
CA ALA A 113 8.50 1.21 22.68
C ALA A 113 9.31 0.77 21.46
N ASP A 114 8.65 0.16 20.47
CA ASP A 114 9.27 -0.57 19.38
C ASP A 114 8.85 0.01 18.02
N ILE A 115 9.68 -0.17 16.98
CA ILE A 115 9.34 0.23 15.62
C ILE A 115 9.03 -1.03 14.82
N PHE A 116 7.95 -1.02 14.07
CA PHE A 116 7.56 -2.08 13.17
C PHE A 116 7.45 -1.56 11.73
N ALA A 117 7.86 -2.38 10.77
CA ALA A 117 7.47 -2.22 9.38
C ALA A 117 6.26 -3.10 9.06
N PHE A 118 5.28 -2.54 8.36
CA PHE A 118 4.07 -3.21 7.89
C PHE A 118 4.09 -3.25 6.38
N HIS A 119 4.01 -4.44 5.81
CA HIS A 119 4.08 -4.68 4.38
C HIS A 119 2.66 -4.81 3.83
N TYR A 120 2.32 -3.96 2.86
CA TYR A 120 1.03 -3.98 2.19
C TYR A 120 1.19 -4.42 0.75
N GLU A 121 0.28 -5.29 0.30
CA GLU A 121 0.26 -5.80 -1.06
C GLU A 121 -1.13 -5.71 -1.68
N ALA A 122 -1.20 -5.28 -2.95
CA ALA A 122 -2.41 -5.32 -3.76
C ALA A 122 -2.09 -5.85 -5.15
N VAL A 123 -2.94 -6.72 -5.68
CA VAL A 123 -2.92 -7.15 -7.07
C VAL A 123 -4.26 -6.78 -7.71
N PHE A 124 -4.23 -6.05 -8.83
CA PHE A 124 -5.45 -5.53 -9.44
C PHE A 124 -5.34 -5.39 -10.96
N PRO A 125 -6.47 -5.52 -11.67
CA PRO A 125 -6.51 -5.30 -13.11
C PRO A 125 -6.34 -3.82 -13.46
N LEU A 126 -5.72 -3.57 -14.61
CA LEU A 126 -5.58 -2.26 -15.23
C LEU A 126 -6.59 -2.08 -16.37
N ASP A 127 -7.03 -0.84 -16.56
CA ASP A 127 -7.71 -0.38 -17.76
C ASP A 127 -6.76 0.57 -18.52
N CYS A 128 -6.32 0.15 -19.70
CA CYS A 128 -5.25 0.80 -20.45
C CYS A 128 -5.76 1.29 -21.81
N THR A 129 -5.34 2.51 -22.16
CA THR A 129 -5.59 3.13 -23.46
C THR A 129 -4.27 3.48 -24.11
N GLU A 130 -4.10 3.09 -25.36
CA GLU A 130 -2.97 3.46 -26.21
C GLU A 130 -3.37 4.60 -27.14
N ASP A 131 -2.49 5.59 -27.30
CA ASP A 131 -2.66 6.64 -28.30
C ASP A 131 -2.00 6.27 -29.65
N SER A 132 -2.24 7.10 -30.67
CA SER A 132 -1.69 6.90 -32.01
C SER A 132 -0.17 7.08 -32.11
N GLU A 133 0.46 7.63 -31.08
CA GLU A 133 1.90 7.87 -30.99
C GLU A 133 2.62 6.74 -30.24
N GLY A 134 1.88 5.75 -29.74
CA GLY A 134 2.41 4.58 -29.02
C GLY A 134 2.57 4.80 -27.52
N SER A 135 2.02 5.89 -26.96
CA SER A 135 1.99 6.09 -25.51
C SER A 135 0.81 5.32 -24.90
N THR A 136 1.05 4.69 -23.76
CA THR A 136 0.06 3.93 -23.00
C THR A 136 -0.27 4.66 -21.70
N SER A 137 -1.56 4.80 -21.41
CA SER A 137 -2.06 5.29 -20.12
C SER A 137 -2.93 4.23 -19.49
N CYS A 138 -2.61 3.81 -18.27
CA CYS A 138 -3.32 2.79 -17.51
C CYS A 138 -3.78 3.34 -16.17
N VAL A 139 -5.00 2.96 -15.79
CA VAL A 139 -5.60 3.24 -14.48
C VAL A 139 -6.07 1.94 -13.81
N ALA A 140 -6.22 1.96 -12.49
CA ALA A 140 -6.78 0.81 -11.78
C ALA A 140 -8.24 0.57 -12.16
N LYS A 141 -8.58 -0.68 -12.45
CA LYS A 141 -9.96 -1.08 -12.75
C LYS A 141 -10.71 -1.43 -11.46
N GLY A 142 -11.57 -0.52 -11.03
CA GLY A 142 -12.41 -0.69 -9.84
C GLY A 142 -11.73 -0.24 -8.54
N ASN A 143 -12.34 -0.61 -7.41
CA ASN A 143 -11.77 -0.30 -6.10
C ASN A 143 -10.63 -1.28 -5.78
N VAL A 144 -9.47 -0.73 -5.44
CA VAL A 144 -8.29 -1.51 -5.07
C VAL A 144 -8.04 -1.35 -3.57
N THR A 145 -7.79 -2.48 -2.92
CA THR A 145 -7.41 -2.55 -1.50
C THR A 145 -6.10 -3.31 -1.42
N ALA A 146 -5.16 -2.78 -0.65
CA ALA A 146 -3.93 -3.47 -0.27
C ALA A 146 -4.07 -4.00 1.16
N ASP A 147 -3.69 -5.25 1.37
CA ASP A 147 -3.76 -5.92 2.66
C ASP A 147 -2.37 -5.98 3.30
N CYS A 148 -2.32 -5.87 4.62
CA CYS A 148 -1.10 -6.06 5.39
C CYS A 148 -0.75 -7.56 5.38
N THR A 149 0.31 -7.93 4.67
CA THR A 149 0.73 -9.33 4.46
C THR A 149 1.85 -9.77 5.39
N ALA A 150 2.61 -8.83 5.96
CA ALA A 150 3.66 -9.13 6.91
C ALA A 150 3.97 -7.93 7.83
N GLU A 151 4.36 -8.25 9.05
CA GLU A 151 4.98 -7.33 10.00
C GLU A 151 6.44 -7.71 10.26
N GLN A 152 7.30 -6.70 10.39
CA GLN A 152 8.70 -6.87 10.74
C GLN A 152 9.06 -5.98 11.92
N TYR A 153 9.50 -6.60 13.00
CA TYR A 153 10.11 -5.88 14.12
C TYR A 153 11.45 -5.26 13.70
N LEU A 154 11.64 -3.98 13.99
CA LEU A 154 12.88 -3.25 13.75
C LEU A 154 13.47 -2.85 15.10
N PRO A 155 14.58 -3.50 15.53
CA PRO A 155 15.19 -3.17 16.80
C PRO A 155 15.65 -1.71 16.78
N PRO A 156 15.50 -0.97 17.89
CA PRO A 156 15.97 0.40 17.98
C PRO A 156 17.48 0.47 17.66
N MET A 157 17.86 1.39 16.77
CA MET A 157 19.27 1.69 16.50
C MET A 157 19.85 2.48 17.68
N GLY A 158 20.18 1.78 18.75
CA GLY A 158 20.81 2.35 19.94
C GLY A 158 20.59 1.46 21.15
N TYR A 159 21.66 1.21 21.91
CA TYR A 159 21.56 0.60 23.22
C TYR A 159 20.45 1.31 24.03
N PRO A 160 19.62 0.57 24.78
CA PRO A 160 18.64 1.21 25.66
C PRO A 160 19.38 2.25 26.52
N PRO A 161 18.79 3.44 26.74
CA PRO A 161 19.38 4.41 27.66
C PRO A 161 19.65 3.69 28.99
N PRO A 162 20.82 3.88 29.63
CA PRO A 162 21.12 3.22 30.88
C PRO A 162 19.98 3.50 31.86
N CYS A 163 19.42 2.45 32.49
CA CYS A 163 18.36 2.58 33.48
C CYS A 163 18.83 3.45 34.66
N TYR A 164 18.63 4.77 34.58
CA TYR A 164 18.90 5.72 35.67
C TYR A 164 17.98 5.53 36.89
N ARG A 165 17.05 4.56 36.84
CA ARG A 165 16.11 4.22 37.93
C ARG A 165 15.98 2.73 38.23
N CYS A 166 17.02 1.92 38.01
CA CYS A 166 17.23 0.78 38.91
C CYS A 166 17.77 1.31 40.24
N GLY A 167 16.88 1.95 41.01
CA GLY A 167 17.16 2.44 42.34
C GLY A 167 17.57 1.29 43.25
N ARG A 168 18.62 1.56 44.05
CA ARG A 168 19.02 0.89 45.30
C ARG A 168 17.97 -0.06 45.90
N SER A 169 18.41 -1.27 46.21
CA SER A 169 17.98 -1.97 47.43
C SER A 169 19.15 -2.77 48.00
N SER A 170 19.48 -2.43 49.26
CA SER A 170 20.42 -3.01 50.22
C SER A 170 21.90 -3.06 49.85
#